data_AF-A0A328VE53-F1
#
_entry.id   AF-A0A328VE53-F1
#
_cell.length_a   1.000
_cell.length_b   1.000
_cell.length_c   1.000
_cell.angle_alpha   90.00
_cell.angle_beta   90.00
_cell.angle_gamma   90.00
#
_symmetry.space_group_name_H-M   'P 1'
#
loop_
_entity.id
_entity.type
_entity.pdbx_description
1 polymer ?
#
loop_
_entity_poly.entity_id
_entity_poly.type
_entity_poly.pdbx_seq_one_letter_code
_entity_poly.pdbx_strand_id
1 'polypeptide(L)'
;MEILTALMDLPGDEAMTRQHAYSQYLWAQAYADLRWSEAAVPSAQEAAVKMKQIKSRLHLCRLRGLHAQLSQLDGRNLEVIRLGVMLPSGGRSR
;
A
#
# COMPACT_ATOMS: atom_id res chain seq x y z
N MET A 1 12.56 -31.69 -2.04
CA MET A 1 11.88 -30.38 -1.92
C MET A 1 12.85 -29.21 -2.04
N GLU A 2 14.10 -29.32 -1.58
CA GLU A 2 15.07 -28.21 -1.63
C GLU A 2 15.61 -27.87 -3.04
N ILE A 3 15.59 -28.81 -3.99
CA ILE A 3 16.17 -28.62 -5.33
C ILE A 3 15.29 -27.74 -6.23
N LEU A 4 13.96 -27.72 -6.03
CA LEU A 4 13.04 -26.89 -6.83
C LEU A 4 13.17 -25.41 -6.50
N THR A 5 13.43 -25.07 -5.23
CA THR A 5 13.61 -23.69 -4.77
C THR A 5 14.92 -23.07 -5.25
N ALA A 6 15.93 -23.90 -5.58
CA ALA A 6 17.23 -23.46 -6.11
C ALA A 6 17.24 -23.29 -7.64
N LEU A 7 16.28 -23.90 -8.36
CA LEU A 7 16.18 -23.82 -9.83
C LEU A 7 15.34 -22.64 -10.33
N MET A 8 14.55 -22.03 -9.44
CA MET A 8 13.87 -20.78 -9.72
C MET A 8 14.59 -19.72 -8.89
N ASP A 9 15.25 -18.74 -9.52
CA ASP A 9 15.77 -17.51 -8.88
C ASP A 9 14.62 -16.65 -8.34
N LEU A 10 13.72 -17.25 -7.56
CA LEU A 10 12.62 -16.56 -6.92
C LEU A 10 13.20 -15.72 -5.80
N PRO A 11 12.91 -14.41 -5.77
CA PRO A 11 13.29 -13.58 -4.65
C PRO A 11 12.76 -14.21 -3.35
N GLY A 12 13.55 -14.17 -2.28
CA GLY A 12 13.10 -14.67 -0.97
C GLY A 12 11.78 -14.01 -0.52
N ASP A 13 11.02 -14.66 0.36
CA ASP A 13 9.67 -14.25 0.77
C ASP A 13 9.52 -12.76 1.12
N GLU A 14 10.53 -12.16 1.74
CA GLU A 14 10.51 -10.72 2.04
C GLU A 14 10.58 -9.84 0.79
N ALA A 15 11.40 -10.21 -0.20
CA ALA A 15 11.54 -9.49 -1.45
C ALA A 15 10.25 -9.62 -2.29
N MET A 16 9.64 -10.81 -2.32
CA MET A 16 8.30 -10.99 -2.89
C MET A 16 7.25 -10.15 -2.16
N THR A 17 7.28 -10.12 -0.82
CA THR A 17 6.37 -9.29 -0.01
C THR A 17 6.53 -7.80 -0.30
N ARG A 18 7.78 -7.33 -0.44
CA ARG A 18 8.08 -5.93 -0.79
C ARG A 18 7.56 -5.58 -2.19
N GLN A 19 7.82 -6.42 -3.19
CA GLN A 19 7.37 -6.21 -4.56
C GLN A 19 5.85 -6.22 -4.64
N HIS A 20 5.20 -7.21 -4.03
CA HIS A 20 3.73 -7.31 -3.98
C HIS A 20 3.10 -6.07 -3.35
N ALA A 21 3.61 -5.64 -2.20
CA ALA A 21 3.12 -4.44 -1.52
C ALA A 21 3.26 -3.19 -2.40
N TYR A 22 4.37 -3.07 -3.12
CA TYR A 22 4.61 -1.91 -3.98
C TYR A 22 3.72 -1.94 -5.23
N SER A 23 3.52 -3.10 -5.84
CA SER A 23 2.59 -3.27 -6.95
C SER A 23 1.16 -2.88 -6.56
N GLN A 24 0.70 -3.28 -5.37
CA GLN A 24 -0.62 -2.88 -4.87
C GLN A 24 -0.73 -1.36 -4.68
N TYR A 25 0.32 -0.71 -4.17
CA TYR A 25 0.36 0.74 -4.08
C TYR A 25 0.27 1.41 -5.47
N LEU A 26 0.97 0.90 -6.48
CA LEU A 26 0.94 1.45 -7.84
C LEU A 26 -0.44 1.31 -8.49
N TRP A 27 -1.10 0.16 -8.34
CA TRP A 27 -2.48 -0.02 -8.78
C TRP A 27 -3.43 0.97 -8.11
N ALA A 28 -3.31 1.12 -6.79
CA ALA A 28 -4.13 2.06 -6.04
C ALA A 28 -3.93 3.52 -6.50
N GLN A 29 -2.68 3.92 -6.77
CA GLN A 29 -2.36 5.24 -7.30
C GLN A 29 -2.97 5.43 -8.69
N ALA A 30 -2.82 4.46 -9.60
CA ALA A 30 -3.37 4.53 -10.94
C ALA A 30 -4.91 4.67 -10.92
N TYR A 31 -5.60 3.91 -10.07
CA TYR A 31 -7.05 4.04 -9.90
C TYR A 31 -7.44 5.41 -9.32
N ALA A 32 -6.69 5.92 -8.35
CA ALA A 32 -6.94 7.25 -7.79
C ALA A 32 -6.75 8.36 -8.84
N ASP A 33 -5.76 8.23 -9.72
CA ASP A 33 -5.49 9.17 -10.80
C ASP A 33 -6.61 9.15 -11.87
N LEU A 34 -7.23 7.97 -12.09
CA LEU A 34 -8.44 7.80 -12.90
C LEU A 34 -9.74 8.20 -12.16
N ARG A 35 -9.63 8.67 -10.92
CA ARG A 35 -10.75 9.02 -10.03
C ARG A 35 -11.69 7.85 -9.70
N TRP A 36 -11.20 6.62 -9.74
CA TRP A 36 -11.94 5.42 -9.35
C TRP A 36 -11.66 5.06 -7.89
N SER A 37 -12.25 5.81 -6.95
CA SER A 37 -12.01 5.63 -5.50
C SER A 37 -12.32 4.21 -5.04
N GLU A 38 -13.42 3.62 -5.50
CA GLU A 38 -13.86 2.27 -5.13
C GLU A 38 -12.85 1.18 -5.50
N ALA A 39 -12.15 1.33 -6.63
CA ALA A 39 -11.08 0.40 -7.04
C ALA A 39 -9.75 0.71 -6.36
N ALA A 40 -9.46 1.99 -6.09
CA ALA A 40 -8.21 2.42 -5.47
C ALA A 40 -8.07 1.96 -4.02
N VAL A 41 -9.15 2.05 -3.24
CA VAL A 41 -9.10 1.85 -1.79
C VAL A 41 -8.71 0.42 -1.38
N PRO A 42 -9.29 -0.66 -1.96
CA PRO A 42 -8.90 -2.03 -1.61
C PRO A 42 -7.40 -2.28 -1.82
N SER A 43 -6.84 -1.88 -2.97
CA SER A 43 -5.41 -2.00 -3.26
C SER A 43 -4.56 -1.18 -2.30
N ALA A 44 -4.99 0.04 -1.93
CA ALA A 44 -4.28 0.88 -0.96
C ALA A 44 -4.26 0.24 0.45
N GLN A 45 -5.37 -0.36 0.88
CA GLN A 45 -5.47 -1.03 2.17
C GLN A 45 -4.57 -2.28 2.23
N GLU A 46 -4.57 -3.09 1.17
CA GLU A 46 -3.69 -4.26 1.07
C GLU A 46 -2.20 -3.85 1.12
N ALA A 47 -1.83 -2.83 0.35
CA ALA A 47 -0.49 -2.25 0.40
C ALA A 47 -0.16 -1.77 1.82
N ALA A 48 -1.08 -1.07 2.50
CA ALA A 48 -0.85 -0.56 3.85
C ALA A 48 -0.57 -1.67 4.88
N VAL A 49 -1.27 -2.81 4.81
CA VAL A 49 -1.01 -3.96 5.70
C VAL A 49 0.41 -4.47 5.50
N LYS A 50 0.80 -4.75 4.25
CA LYS A 50 2.12 -5.30 3.95
C LYS A 50 3.25 -4.30 4.23
N MET A 51 3.06 -3.02 3.89
CA MET A 51 4.04 -1.95 4.13
C MET A 51 4.32 -1.70 5.62
N LYS A 52 3.32 -1.93 6.49
CA LYS A 52 3.53 -1.93 7.95
C LYS A 52 4.37 -3.12 8.42
N GLN A 53 4.08 -4.32 7.91
CA GLN A 53 4.80 -5.55 8.29
C GLN A 53 6.29 -5.43 7.99
N ILE A 54 6.63 -4.92 6.81
CA ILE A 54 8.03 -4.68 6.40
C ILE A 54 8.60 -3.36 6.94
N LYS A 55 7.85 -2.64 7.80
CA LYS A 55 8.26 -1.38 8.47
C LYS A 55 8.80 -0.31 7.51
N SER A 56 8.27 -0.26 6.29
CA SER A 56 8.78 0.64 5.26
C SER A 56 8.22 2.07 5.41
N ARG A 57 8.99 2.95 6.08
CA ARG A 57 8.60 4.36 6.31
C ARG A 57 8.29 5.13 5.02
N LEU A 58 9.09 4.95 3.97
CA LEU A 58 8.89 5.65 2.69
C LEU A 58 7.52 5.32 2.08
N HIS A 59 7.21 4.03 1.96
CA HIS A 59 5.94 3.59 1.38
C HIS A 59 4.72 3.94 2.24
N LEU A 60 4.84 3.92 3.57
CA LEU A 60 3.79 4.44 4.45
C LEU A 60 3.55 5.95 4.23
N CYS A 61 4.61 6.72 3.96
CA CYS A 61 4.47 8.13 3.59
C CYS A 61 3.74 8.30 2.24
N ARG A 62 4.09 7.50 1.23
CA ARG A 62 3.40 7.48 -0.08
C ARG A 62 1.91 7.17 0.07
N LEU A 63 1.56 6.18 0.89
CA LEU A 63 0.18 5.82 1.17
C LEU A 63 -0.60 6.94 1.88
N ARG A 64 0.05 7.77 2.70
CA ARG A 64 -0.60 8.96 3.27
C ARG A 64 -0.92 10.00 2.21
N GLY A 65 -0.01 10.21 1.25
CA GLY A 65 -0.26 11.07 0.09
C GLY A 65 -1.46 10.58 -0.71
N LEU A 66 -1.49 9.28 -1.01
CA LEU A 66 -2.62 8.65 -1.69
C LEU A 66 -3.94 8.77 -0.90
N HIS A 67 -3.92 8.55 0.42
CA HIS A 67 -5.09 8.76 1.26
C HIS A 67 -5.59 10.21 1.23
N ALA A 68 -4.69 11.20 1.20
CA ALA A 68 -5.07 12.61 1.10
C ALA A 68 -5.76 12.90 -0.25
N GLN A 69 -5.24 12.35 -1.35
CA GLN A 69 -5.87 12.44 -2.68
C GLN A 69 -7.27 11.79 -2.68
N LEU A 70 -7.38 10.57 -2.15
CA LEU A 70 -8.66 9.85 -2.06
C LEU A 70 -9.67 10.57 -1.15
N SER A 71 -9.20 11.19 -0.07
CA SER A 71 -10.06 11.98 0.84
C SER A 71 -10.62 13.23 0.17
N GLN A 72 -9.87 13.86 -0.75
CA GLN A 72 -10.36 14.97 -1.56
C GLN A 72 -11.39 14.50 -2.59
N LEU A 73 -11.21 13.29 -3.13
CA LEU A 73 -12.10 12.71 -4.11
C LEU A 73 -13.42 12.22 -3.50
N ASP A 74 -13.35 11.51 -2.36
CA ASP A 74 -14.45 10.74 -1.79
C ASP A 74 -14.31 10.59 -0.25
N GLY A 75 -14.08 11.71 0.46
CA GLY A 75 -13.79 11.70 1.89
C GLY A 75 -14.96 11.30 2.82
N ARG A 76 -16.17 11.08 2.28
CA ARG A 76 -17.31 10.55 3.05
C ARG A 76 -17.40 9.03 2.97
N ASN A 77 -16.64 8.40 2.08
CA ASN A 77 -16.60 6.96 1.94
C ASN A 77 -15.89 6.32 3.14
N LEU A 78 -16.57 5.36 3.77
CA LEU A 78 -16.10 4.69 4.97
C LEU A 78 -14.77 3.97 4.74
N GLU A 79 -14.54 3.42 3.54
CA GLU A 79 -13.32 2.69 3.25
C GLU A 79 -12.11 3.64 3.05
N VAL A 80 -12.37 4.85 2.55
CA VAL A 80 -11.35 5.92 2.51
C VAL A 80 -10.98 6.35 3.94
N ILE A 81 -11.97 6.57 4.79
CA ILE A 81 -11.75 6.91 6.21
C ILE A 81 -10.97 5.79 6.92
N ARG A 82 -11.33 4.53 6.68
CA ARG A 82 -10.66 3.35 7.24
C ARG A 82 -9.20 3.28 6.82
N LEU A 83 -8.90 3.56 5.54
CA LEU A 83 -7.51 3.65 5.07
C LEU A 83 -6.74 4.70 5.87
N GLY A 84 -7.34 5.86 6.16
CA GLY A 84 -6.74 6.90 7.01
C GLY A 84 -6.38 6.40 8.40
N VAL A 85 -7.29 5.68 9.06
CA VAL A 85 -7.07 5.07 10.39
C VAL A 85 -5.96 4.02 10.35
N MET A 86 -5.83 3.29 9.24
CA MET A 86 -4.74 2.33 9.08
C MET A 86 -3.38 3.03 9.02
N LEU A 87 -3.27 4.24 8.50
CA LEU A 87 -1.97 4.87 8.33
C LEU A 87 -1.50 5.51 9.65
N PRO A 88 -0.24 5.26 10.08
CA PRO A 88 0.25 5.90 11.29
C PRO A 88 0.21 7.42 11.11
N SER A 89 -0.28 8.14 12.13
CA SER A 89 -0.21 9.60 12.17
C SER A 89 1.25 10.03 11.98
N GLY A 90 1.50 10.96 11.06
CA GLY A 90 2.85 11.41 10.74
C GLY A 90 3.52 12.00 11.97
N GLY A 91 4.42 11.24 12.61
CA GLY A 91 5.35 11.79 13.58
C GLY A 91 6.28 12.76 12.86
N ARG A 92 6.23 14.05 13.22
CA ARG A 92 7.38 14.93 13.08
C ARG A 92 8.49 14.27 13.90
N SER A 93 9.55 13.80 13.24
CA SER A 93 10.81 13.59 13.94
C SER A 93 11.15 14.92 14.61
N ARG A 94 11.11 14.94 15.94
CA ARG A 94 11.73 15.97 16.75
C ARG A 94 13.25 15.83 16.63
#